data_AF-A0A4D7X8G5-F1
#
_entry.id   AF-A0A4D7X8G5-F1
#
_cell.length_a   1.000
_cell.length_b   1.000
_cell.length_c   1.000
_cell.angle_alpha   90.00
_cell.angle_beta   90.00
_cell.angle_gamma   90.00
#
_symmetry.space_group_name_H-M   'P 1'
#
loop_
_entity.id
_entity.type
_entity.pdbx_description
1 polymer ?
#
loop_
_entity_poly.entity_id
_entity_poly.type
_entity_poly.pdbx_seq_one_letter_code
_entity_poly.pdbx_strand_id
1 'polypeptide(L)'
;MTLTNSFIAELVRDANRLDHLDGYQKRRMLERAVTTIRDMRETIGIPSGPGRDSLIDIQTVALSIERGWRSDEEVRSALLQAAAMIRDLHIVLDSRTEINFAKPTG
;
A
#
# COMPACT_ATOMS: atom_id res chain seq x y z
N MET A 1 0.89 -20.22 -5.63
CA MET A 1 0.92 -18.91 -4.95
C MET A 1 1.17 -17.85 -6.02
N THR A 2 0.44 -16.72 -5.98
CA THR A 2 0.69 -15.58 -6.89
C THR A 2 1.82 -14.70 -6.32
N LEU A 3 2.49 -13.93 -7.19
CA LEU A 3 3.48 -12.93 -6.75
C LEU A 3 2.88 -11.94 -5.74
N THR A 4 1.62 -11.56 -5.93
CA THR A 4 0.85 -10.70 -5.03
C THR A 4 0.67 -11.32 -3.64
N ASN A 5 0.27 -12.59 -3.57
CA ASN A 5 0.11 -13.28 -2.28
C ASN A 5 1.44 -13.40 -1.53
N SER A 6 2.55 -13.63 -2.24
CA SER A 6 3.88 -13.63 -1.64
C SER A 6 4.26 -12.26 -1.08
N PHE A 7 3.94 -11.19 -1.80
CA PHE A 7 4.24 -9.82 -1.36
C PHE A 7 3.39 -9.39 -0.15
N ILE A 8 2.10 -9.75 -0.11
CA ILE A 8 1.25 -9.54 1.07
C ILE A 8 1.85 -10.23 2.29
N ALA A 9 2.29 -11.49 2.14
CA ALA A 9 2.91 -12.24 3.23
C ALA A 9 4.25 -11.61 3.69
N GLU A 10 5.02 -11.03 2.77
CA GLU A 10 6.24 -10.27 3.05
C GLU A 10 5.93 -9.04 3.93
N LEU A 11 4.97 -8.20 3.52
CA LEU A 11 4.55 -7.01 4.28
C LEU A 11 4.07 -7.36 5.70
N VAL A 12 3.26 -8.41 5.84
CA VAL A 12 2.76 -8.86 7.14
C VAL A 12 3.89 -9.41 8.01
N ARG A 13 4.85 -10.13 7.42
CA ARG A 13 6.01 -10.64 8.15
C ARG A 13 6.89 -9.51 8.65
N ASP A 14 7.16 -8.52 7.80
CA ASP A 14 8.00 -7.37 8.10
C ASP A 14 7.35 -6.46 9.16
N ALA A 15 6.03 -6.29 9.11
CA ALA A 15 5.28 -5.59 10.14
C ALA A 15 5.40 -6.25 11.53
N ASN A 16 5.58 -7.57 11.57
CA ASN A 16 5.76 -8.33 12.82
C ASN A 16 7.24 -8.50 13.22
N ARG A 17 8.18 -8.04 12.41
CA ARG A 17 9.63 -8.17 12.64
C ARG A 17 10.36 -6.86 12.33
N LEU A 18 9.76 -5.74 12.70
CA LEU A 18 10.29 -4.40 12.43
C LEU A 18 11.64 -4.15 13.07
N ASP A 19 11.92 -4.81 14.20
CA ASP A 19 13.18 -4.80 14.92
C ASP A 19 14.33 -5.43 14.10
N HIS A 20 14.01 -6.25 13.11
CA HIS A 20 14.98 -6.85 12.19
C HIS A 20 15.21 -6.03 10.92
N LEU A 21 14.53 -4.88 10.78
CA LEU A 21 14.63 -4.01 9.61
C LEU A 21 15.27 -2.68 10.00
N ASP A 22 16.23 -2.23 9.19
CA ASP A 22 16.75 -0.86 9.29
C ASP A 22 15.77 0.16 8.67
N GLY A 23 16.04 1.45 8.87
CA GLY A 23 15.19 2.52 8.35
C GLY A 23 15.08 2.51 6.81
N TYR A 24 16.15 2.13 6.12
CA TYR A 24 16.17 2.04 4.66
C TYR A 24 15.28 0.90 4.16
N GLN A 25 15.38 -0.27 4.79
CA GLN A 25 14.55 -1.44 4.49
C GLN A 25 13.07 -1.17 4.75
N LYS A 26 12.74 -0.55 5.91
CA LYS A 26 11.38 -0.14 6.26
C LYS A 26 10.81 0.84 5.21
N ARG A 27 11.58 1.88 4.83
CA ARG A 27 11.18 2.83 3.78
C ARG A 27 10.97 2.12 2.44
N ARG A 28 11.95 1.32 2.02
CA ARG A 28 11.92 0.67 0.70
C ARG A 28 10.74 -0.28 0.57
N MET A 29 10.39 -0.98 1.65
CA MET A 29 9.23 -1.86 1.70
C MET A 29 7.92 -1.09 1.46
N LEU A 30 7.73 0.04 2.15
CA LEU A 30 6.55 0.89 1.96
C LEU A 30 6.52 1.54 0.57
N GLU A 31 7.65 2.02 0.04
CA GLU A 31 7.71 2.57 -1.32
C GLU A 31 7.30 1.54 -2.38
N ARG A 32 7.80 0.30 -2.26
CA ARG A 32 7.41 -0.80 -3.14
C ARG A 32 5.91 -1.08 -3.03
N ALA A 33 5.35 -1.05 -1.82
CA ALA A 33 3.93 -1.24 -1.61
C ALA A 33 3.10 -0.10 -2.23
N VAL A 34 3.54 1.14 -2.09
CA VAL A 34 2.89 2.31 -2.70
C VAL A 34 2.85 2.18 -4.22
N THR A 35 3.99 1.87 -4.86
CA THR A 35 4.03 1.64 -6.31
C THR A 35 3.06 0.54 -6.72
N THR A 36 3.09 -0.60 -6.02
CA THR A 36 2.20 -1.74 -6.32
C THR A 36 0.72 -1.35 -6.23
N ILE A 37 0.33 -0.62 -5.18
CA ILE A 37 -1.06 -0.17 -5.00
C ILE A 37 -1.47 0.81 -6.11
N ARG A 38 -0.58 1.74 -6.50
CA ARG A 38 -0.85 2.68 -7.60
C ARG A 38 -1.09 1.94 -8.91
N ASP A 39 -0.23 1.00 -9.26
CA ASP A 39 -0.33 0.23 -10.51
C ASP A 39 -1.61 -0.62 -10.55
N MET A 40 -1.97 -1.23 -9.41
CA MET A 40 -3.22 -2.00 -9.29
C MET A 40 -4.45 -1.11 -9.41
N ARG A 41 -4.46 0.07 -8.77
CA ARG A 41 -5.55 1.05 -8.90
C ARG A 41 -5.71 1.53 -10.33
N GLU A 42 -4.61 1.82 -11.02
CA GLU A 42 -4.63 2.21 -12.44
C GLU A 42 -5.21 1.08 -13.31
N THR A 43 -4.78 -0.16 -13.07
CA THR A 43 -5.29 -1.34 -13.80
C THR A 43 -6.80 -1.54 -13.61
N ILE A 44 -7.32 -1.28 -12.41
CA ILE A 44 -8.77 -1.39 -12.10
C ILE A 44 -9.57 -0.19 -12.63
N GLY A 45 -8.92 0.93 -12.94
CA GLY A 45 -9.57 2.18 -13.32
C GLY A 45 -10.03 3.04 -12.14
N ILE A 46 -9.42 2.89 -10.96
CA ILE A 46 -9.69 3.72 -9.78
C ILE A 46 -8.92 5.05 -9.93
N PRO A 47 -9.60 6.20 -10.14
CA PRO A 47 -8.94 7.48 -10.31
C PRO A 47 -8.45 8.03 -8.96
N SER A 48 -7.37 8.80 -9.00
CA SER A 48 -7.01 9.69 -7.89
C SER A 48 -8.05 10.81 -7.79
N GLY A 49 -8.91 10.75 -6.77
CA GLY A 49 -9.95 11.74 -6.54
C GLY A 49 -9.54 12.85 -5.57
N PRO A 50 -10.26 13.99 -5.56
CA PRO A 50 -10.09 15.00 -4.53
C PRO A 50 -10.55 14.44 -3.17
N GLY A 51 -9.64 14.34 -2.20
CA GLY A 51 -9.95 13.83 -0.87
C GLY A 51 -8.72 13.29 -0.13
N ARG A 52 -8.94 12.79 1.09
CA ARG A 52 -7.90 12.06 1.82
C ARG A 52 -7.70 10.69 1.15
N ASP A 53 -6.49 10.44 0.65
CA ASP A 53 -6.11 9.14 0.11
C ASP A 53 -5.15 8.45 1.08
N SER A 54 -5.57 7.31 1.61
CA SER A 54 -4.76 6.47 2.49
C SER A 54 -3.42 6.07 1.86
N LEU A 55 -3.31 6.04 0.53
CA LEU A 55 -2.05 5.78 -0.15
C LEU A 55 -1.04 6.92 0.02
N ILE A 56 -1.51 8.16 0.08
CA ILE A 56 -0.69 9.35 0.38
C ILE A 56 -0.22 9.32 1.83
N ASP A 57 -1.08 8.89 2.75
CA ASP A 57 -0.72 8.73 4.17
C ASP A 57 0.44 7.73 4.32
N ILE A 58 0.36 6.57 3.64
CA ILE A 58 1.44 5.56 3.63
C ILE A 58 2.72 6.11 2.99
N GLN A 59 2.62 6.82 1.86
CA GLN A 59 3.79 7.45 1.23
C GLN A 59 4.45 8.47 2.17
N THR A 60 3.65 9.22 2.93
CA THR A 60 4.13 10.19 3.91
C THR A 60 4.87 9.51 5.07
N VAL A 61 4.38 8.36 5.55
CA VAL A 61 5.12 7.52 6.51
C VAL A 61 6.45 7.09 5.90
N ALA A 62 6.47 6.53 4.68
CA ALA A 62 7.69 6.07 4.02
C ALA A 62 8.78 7.15 3.95
N LEU A 63 8.42 8.37 3.53
CA LEU A 63 9.35 9.49 3.37
C LEU A 63 9.91 10.04 4.69
N SER A 64 9.32 9.69 5.82
CA SER A 64 9.70 10.19 7.14
C SER A 64 10.40 9.17 8.04
N ILE A 65 10.50 7.90 7.61
CA ILE A 65 11.17 6.82 8.36
C ILE A 65 12.66 7.13 8.60
N GLU A 66 13.42 7.43 7.54
CA GLU A 66 14.87 7.69 7.67
C GLU A 66 15.17 8.98 8.45
N ARG A 67 14.17 9.86 8.63
CA ARG A 67 14.28 11.08 9.44
C ARG A 67 14.09 10.81 10.95
N GLY A 68 13.72 9.58 11.32
CA GLY A 68 13.40 9.21 12.70
C GLY A 68 12.12 9.85 13.23
N TRP A 69 11.23 10.32 12.34
CA TRP A 69 9.99 11.01 12.72
C TRP A 69 8.81 10.06 12.96
N ARG A 70 9.01 8.75 12.78
CA ARG A 70 7.97 7.74 12.91
C ARG A 70 8.34 6.73 13.97
N SER A 71 7.37 6.41 14.82
CA SER A 71 7.44 5.29 15.74
C SER A 71 7.33 3.96 15.01
N ASP A 72 7.84 2.89 15.61
CA ASP A 72 7.69 1.54 15.05
C ASP A 72 6.21 1.15 14.90
N GLU A 73 5.32 1.61 15.77
CA GLU A 73 3.88 1.35 15.64
C GLU A 73 3.27 2.03 14.40
N GLU A 74 3.68 3.26 14.08
CA GLU A 74 3.23 3.93 12.85
C GLU A 74 3.71 3.19 11.59
N VAL A 75 4.97 2.73 11.59
CA VAL A 75 5.52 1.94 10.47
C VAL A 75 4.81 0.60 10.35
N ARG A 76 4.55 -0.06 11.48
CA ARG A 76 3.82 -1.34 11.55
C ARG A 76 2.42 -1.19 10.97
N SER A 77 1.70 -0.17 11.42
CA SER A 77 0.37 0.15 10.95
C SER A 77 0.36 0.42 9.44
N ALA A 78 1.31 1.20 8.93
CA ALA A 78 1.44 1.47 7.50
C ALA A 78 1.70 0.20 6.66
N LEU A 79 2.55 -0.73 7.13
CA LEU A 79 2.81 -2.01 6.45
C LEU A 79 1.57 -2.88 6.40
N LEU A 80 0.83 -3.00 7.52
CA LEU A 80 -0.41 -3.79 7.58
C LEU A 80 -1.52 -3.16 6.72
N GLN A 81 -1.62 -1.83 6.71
CA GLN A 81 -2.57 -1.11 5.88
C GLN A 81 -2.25 -1.28 4.38
N ALA A 82 -0.97 -1.24 4.01
CA ALA A 82 -0.54 -1.53 2.64
C ALA A 82 -0.89 -2.97 2.23
N ALA A 83 -0.63 -3.94 3.11
CA ALA A 83 -0.96 -5.35 2.86
C ALA A 83 -2.47 -5.57 2.67
N ALA A 84 -3.31 -4.90 3.49
CA ALA A 84 -4.76 -4.94 3.36
C ALA A 84 -5.21 -4.34 2.01
N MET A 85 -4.71 -3.16 1.63
CA MET A 85 -5.07 -2.55 0.34
C MET A 85 -4.68 -3.40 -0.87
N ILE A 86 -3.48 -3.99 -0.85
CA ILE A 86 -3.05 -4.90 -1.94
C ILE A 86 -3.97 -6.13 -2.00
N ARG A 87 -4.36 -6.69 -0.85
CA ARG A 87 -5.30 -7.81 -0.80
C ARG A 87 -6.65 -7.44 -1.41
N ASP A 88 -7.21 -6.30 -1.03
CA ASP A 88 -8.53 -5.86 -1.50
C ASP A 88 -8.50 -5.63 -3.03
N LEU A 89 -7.48 -4.94 -3.54
CA LEU A 89 -7.29 -4.74 -4.97
C LEU A 89 -7.03 -6.05 -5.72
N HIS A 90 -6.32 -7.00 -5.09
CA HIS A 90 -6.07 -8.31 -5.69
C HIS A 90 -7.37 -9.10 -5.86
N ILE A 91 -8.25 -9.05 -4.85
CA ILE A 91 -9.57 -9.68 -4.93
C ILE A 91 -10.38 -9.08 -6.07
N VAL A 92 -10.41 -7.76 -6.22
CA VAL A 92 -11.12 -7.06 -7.32
C VAL A 92 -10.59 -7.49 -8.70
N LEU A 93 -9.27 -7.59 -8.85
CA LEU A 93 -8.64 -8.05 -10.09
C LEU A 93 -8.94 -9.53 -10.38
N ASP A 94 -8.86 -10.39 -9.36
CA ASP A 94 -9.09 -11.83 -9.49
C ASP A 94 -10.57 -12.14 -9.80
N SER A 95 -11.50 -11.37 -9.22
CA SER A 95 -12.93 -11.45 -9.52
C SER A 95 -13.33 -10.84 -10.87
N ARG A 96 -12.37 -10.27 -11.63
CA ARG A 96 -12.60 -9.55 -12.90
C ARG A 96 -13.67 -8.45 -12.78
N THR A 97 -13.68 -7.77 -11.65
CA THR A 97 -14.65 -6.69 -11.40
C THR A 97 -14.11 -5.38 -11.95
N GLU A 98 -14.82 -4.79 -12.91
CA GLU A 98 -14.50 -3.48 -13.47
C GLU A 98 -15.27 -2.38 -12.73
N ILE A 99 -14.56 -1.33 -12.28
CA ILE A 99 -15.17 -0.18 -11.60
C ILE A 99 -15.21 1.00 -12.57
N ASN A 100 -16.40 1.32 -13.07
CA ASN A 100 -16.63 2.44 -13.98
C ASN A 100 -17.28 3.62 -13.22
N PHE A 101 -16.59 4.74 -13.13
CA PHE A 101 -17.16 5.97 -12.58
C PHE A 101 -17.93 6.71 -13.68
N ALA A 102 -19.25 6.91 -13.49
CA ALA A 102 -20.05 7.73 -14.40
C ALA A 102 -19.54 9.18 -14.39
N LYS A 103 -19.29 9.74 -15.58
CA LYS A 103 -18.90 11.14 -15.73
C LYS A 103 -20.07 12.03 -15.26
N PRO A 104 -19.84 13.07 -14.43
CA PRO A 104 -20.93 13.96 -14.05
C PRO A 104 -21.48 14.62 -15.31
N THR A 105 -22.78 14.48 -15.56
CA THR A 105 -23.51 15.31 -16.53
C THR A 105 -23.56 16.71 -15.94
N GLY A 106 -22.64 17.57 -16.37
CA GLY A 106 -22.72 19.02 -16.18
C GLY A 106 -23.83 19.62 -17.03
#